data_AF-A0A7S2LFG8-F1
#
_entry.id   AF-A0A7S2LFG8-F1
#
_cell.length_a   1.000
_cell.length_b   1.000
_cell.length_c   1.000
_cell.angle_alpha   90.00
_cell.angle_beta   90.00
_cell.angle_gamma   90.00
#
_symmetry.space_group_name_H-M   'P 1'
#
loop_
_entity.id
_entity.type
_entity.pdbx_description
1 polymer ?
#
loop_
_entity_poly.entity_id
_entity_poly.type
_entity_poly.pdbx_seq_one_letter_code
_entity_poly.pdbx_strand_id
1 'polypeptide(L)'
;AFGLFSTPRAPVGAEVGQPPGATRGQEAEATVGGYSLLRVLRWLGCEPKREEVIHAVKNEDIHGTGEFDRSLFLRLMRRLREATLASLRNAYEKQPALQRKDDAFSSKLLSLRAEGVIDFDISEEMLQRFDHYYDTSFDALVFAVDKCRTLHAASWRKHAGFSEEQAQVIRTAFDECAAGSTRGVRLQEQLPWLLARLGAPMQRKEQRDAVLSCTDTAWRLAGASGRPPADLGEEGGVFVSEAVFLHILRAAAELGERAQVEREFVAIRKTAFSPAEVADFREVFLEHADATEAPPPNEFSRRHTVVAQRRGSVVSSAGLAAGRRSLFIPPAAVLDSADVSGTDSLESGTAAAAAKAEREAAVLRPSFERKRMSKEAFWRMLTLTKLKGNAEQCLALEKQIVALLGENFLGMDFPDFLGLMRVVVEHNYGG
;
A
#
# COMPACT_ATOMS: atom_id res chain seq x y z
N ALA A 1 2.74 -12.90 35.47
CA ALA A 1 3.40 -11.94 34.57
C ALA A 1 2.45 -11.37 33.49
N PHE A 2 1.16 -11.17 33.77
CA PHE A 2 0.19 -10.51 32.88
C PHE A 2 -0.31 -9.20 33.51
N GLY A 3 0.60 -8.25 33.73
CA GLY A 3 0.33 -7.01 34.48
C GLY A 3 0.91 -5.73 33.87
N LEU A 4 1.17 -5.69 32.56
CA LEU A 4 1.81 -4.53 31.91
C LEU A 4 1.11 -4.09 30.61
N PHE A 5 -0.21 -4.11 30.60
CA PHE A 5 -1.02 -3.23 29.73
C PHE A 5 -1.69 -2.17 30.60
N SER A 6 -0.88 -1.37 31.29
CA SER A 6 -1.36 -0.13 31.90
C SER A 6 -1.22 0.95 30.84
N THR A 7 -2.30 1.23 30.12
CA THR A 7 -2.43 2.45 29.32
C THR A 7 -2.23 3.67 30.23
N PRO A 8 -1.56 4.74 29.79
CA PRO A 8 -1.53 5.98 30.55
C PRO A 8 -2.96 6.47 30.77
N ARG A 9 -3.32 6.63 32.04
CA ARG A 9 -4.62 7.14 32.48
C ARG A 9 -4.72 8.60 32.02
N ALA A 10 -5.61 8.87 31.07
CA ALA A 10 -5.93 10.23 30.63
C ALA A 10 -6.36 11.08 31.85
N PRO A 11 -6.09 12.40 31.85
CA PRO A 11 -6.49 13.28 32.94
C PRO A 11 -8.00 13.26 33.12
N VAL A 12 -8.42 12.85 34.32
CA VAL A 12 -9.82 12.85 34.77
C VAL A 12 -10.20 14.30 35.06
N GLY A 13 -10.98 14.91 34.16
CA GLY A 13 -11.42 16.29 34.34
C GLY A 13 -12.15 16.90 33.14
N ALA A 14 -13.18 16.22 32.63
CA ALA A 14 -14.21 16.86 31.81
C ALA A 14 -15.50 16.02 31.90
N GLU A 15 -16.44 16.46 32.75
CA GLU A 15 -17.79 15.95 32.78
C GLU A 15 -18.49 16.31 31.47
N VAL A 16 -18.62 15.32 30.58
CA VAL A 16 -19.52 15.38 29.42
C VAL A 16 -20.77 14.60 29.79
N GLY A 17 -21.91 15.28 29.77
CA GLY A 17 -23.21 14.74 30.18
C GLY A 17 -23.57 13.44 29.46
N GLN A 18 -23.95 12.43 30.25
CA GLN A 18 -24.53 11.18 29.75
C GLN A 18 -25.91 11.43 29.14
N PRO A 19 -26.21 10.92 27.93
CA PRO A 19 -27.57 10.84 27.45
C PRO A 19 -28.32 9.69 28.16
N PRO A 20 -29.57 9.87 28.59
CA PRO A 20 -30.36 8.81 29.21
C PRO A 20 -30.98 7.92 28.13
N GLY A 21 -30.77 6.60 28.22
CA GLY A 21 -31.64 5.64 27.52
C GLY A 21 -30.99 4.55 26.64
N ALA A 22 -29.75 4.11 26.87
CA ALA A 22 -29.23 2.94 26.18
C ALA A 22 -29.71 1.63 26.86
N THR A 23 -30.73 1.00 26.28
CA THR A 23 -31.16 -0.36 26.60
C THR A 23 -30.02 -1.35 26.33
N ARG A 24 -29.80 -2.25 27.30
CA ARG A 24 -28.87 -3.38 27.24
C ARG A 24 -29.38 -4.42 26.23
N GLY A 25 -29.27 -4.12 24.95
CA GLY A 25 -29.79 -4.95 23.85
C GLY A 25 -28.72 -5.18 22.80
N GLN A 26 -28.36 -6.45 22.61
CA GLN A 26 -27.53 -6.97 21.51
C GLN A 26 -26.27 -6.14 21.24
N GLU A 27 -25.18 -6.46 21.93
CA GLU A 27 -23.85 -6.17 21.40
C GLU A 27 -23.74 -6.89 20.06
N ALA A 28 -24.03 -6.18 18.97
CA ALA A 28 -23.74 -6.65 17.63
C ALA A 28 -22.25 -7.02 17.64
N GLU A 29 -21.97 -8.32 17.57
CA GLU A 29 -20.61 -8.84 17.62
C GLU A 29 -19.87 -8.22 16.44
N ALA A 30 -19.01 -7.25 16.73
CA ALA A 30 -18.37 -6.43 15.70
C ALA A 30 -17.42 -7.34 14.91
N THR A 31 -17.88 -7.82 13.75
CA THR A 31 -17.07 -8.65 12.86
C THR A 31 -15.98 -7.78 12.25
N VAL A 32 -14.74 -8.20 12.42
CA VAL A 32 -13.57 -7.48 11.92
C VAL A 32 -13.31 -8.01 10.51
N GLY A 33 -13.58 -7.20 9.49
CA GLY A 33 -13.21 -7.59 8.11
C GLY A 33 -11.69 -7.79 7.98
N GLY A 34 -11.23 -8.63 7.04
CA GLY A 34 -9.80 -8.93 6.86
C GLY A 34 -8.91 -7.68 6.68
N TYR A 35 -9.46 -6.60 6.14
CA TYR A 35 -8.78 -5.29 6.07
C TYR A 35 -8.53 -4.67 7.46
N SER A 36 -9.50 -4.75 8.35
CA SER A 36 -9.37 -4.25 9.73
C SER A 36 -8.32 -5.04 10.51
N LEU A 37 -8.17 -6.34 10.24
CA LEU A 37 -7.11 -7.17 10.81
C LEU A 37 -5.72 -6.70 10.38
N LEU A 38 -5.51 -6.44 9.07
CA LEU A 38 -4.27 -5.85 8.57
C LEU A 38 -3.92 -4.55 9.28
N ARG A 39 -4.92 -3.67 9.47
CA ARG A 39 -4.74 -2.39 10.16
C ARG A 39 -4.34 -2.58 11.64
N VAL A 40 -4.94 -3.54 12.34
CA VAL A 40 -4.59 -3.85 13.74
C VAL A 40 -3.17 -4.42 13.84
N LEU A 41 -2.79 -5.34 12.95
CA LEU A 41 -1.43 -5.90 12.93
C LEU A 41 -0.38 -4.82 12.66
N ARG A 42 -0.63 -3.92 11.69
CA ARG A 42 0.21 -2.73 11.43
C ARG A 42 0.29 -1.80 12.64
N TRP A 43 -0.82 -1.60 13.36
CA TRP A 43 -0.83 -0.79 14.58
C TRP A 43 0.00 -1.41 15.72
N LEU A 44 0.07 -2.75 15.77
CA LEU A 44 0.91 -3.50 16.72
C LEU A 44 2.40 -3.54 16.32
N GLY A 45 2.76 -2.91 15.20
CA GLY A 45 4.13 -2.90 14.68
C GLY A 45 4.53 -4.18 13.96
N CYS A 46 3.57 -4.98 13.49
CA CYS A 46 3.81 -6.05 12.54
C CYS A 46 3.58 -5.52 11.12
N GLU A 47 4.39 -5.92 10.16
CA GLU A 47 4.19 -5.59 8.74
C GLU A 47 3.80 -6.85 7.95
N PRO A 48 2.63 -7.44 8.23
CA PRO A 48 2.25 -8.65 7.53
C PRO A 48 1.93 -8.31 6.07
N LYS A 49 2.38 -9.19 5.17
CA LYS A 49 1.95 -9.09 3.77
C LYS A 49 0.46 -9.38 3.67
N ARG A 50 -0.22 -8.75 2.72
CA ARG A 50 -1.66 -8.95 2.52
C ARG A 50 -1.98 -10.43 2.31
N GLU A 51 -1.13 -11.12 1.57
CA GLU A 51 -1.23 -12.55 1.25
C GLU A 51 -1.11 -13.41 2.50
N GLU A 52 -0.21 -13.07 3.42
CA GLU A 52 -0.03 -13.78 4.68
C GLU A 52 -1.27 -13.67 5.57
N VAL A 53 -1.88 -12.48 5.64
CA VAL A 53 -3.12 -12.29 6.40
C VAL A 53 -4.28 -13.04 5.74
N ILE A 54 -4.41 -13.00 4.41
CA ILE A 54 -5.44 -13.76 3.70
C ILE A 54 -5.26 -15.27 3.95
N HIS A 55 -4.02 -15.77 3.87
CA HIS A 55 -3.72 -17.18 4.12
C HIS A 55 -3.97 -17.56 5.58
N ALA A 56 -3.63 -16.68 6.54
CA ALA A 56 -3.92 -16.89 7.94
C ALA A 56 -5.43 -16.94 8.21
N VAL A 57 -6.20 -16.02 7.60
CA VAL A 57 -7.66 -16.01 7.67
C VAL A 57 -8.23 -17.29 7.05
N LYS A 58 -7.75 -17.72 5.88
CA LYS A 58 -8.18 -18.95 5.21
C LYS A 58 -8.01 -20.20 6.09
N ASN A 59 -6.91 -20.27 6.85
CA ASN A 59 -6.64 -21.42 7.71
C ASN A 59 -7.49 -21.46 8.98
N GLU A 60 -7.96 -20.30 9.46
CA GLU A 60 -8.72 -20.21 10.71
C GLU A 60 -10.23 -20.06 10.47
N ASP A 61 -10.66 -19.52 9.32
CA ASP A 61 -12.06 -19.35 8.91
C ASP A 61 -12.64 -20.67 8.39
N ILE A 62 -12.94 -21.56 9.33
CA ILE A 62 -13.57 -22.88 9.08
C ILE A 62 -14.93 -22.72 8.38
N HIS A 63 -15.61 -21.59 8.57
CA HIS A 63 -16.97 -21.37 8.07
C HIS A 63 -17.02 -20.67 6.71
N GLY A 64 -15.89 -20.12 6.23
CA GLY A 64 -15.81 -19.39 4.97
C GLY A 64 -16.68 -18.14 4.94
N THR A 65 -17.02 -17.57 6.11
CA THR A 65 -17.86 -16.38 6.18
C THR A 65 -17.09 -15.13 5.76
N GLY A 66 -15.76 -15.15 5.85
CA GLY A 66 -14.89 -14.00 5.69
C GLY A 66 -14.99 -12.99 6.84
N GLU A 67 -15.73 -13.34 7.91
CA GLU A 67 -15.89 -12.53 9.10
C GLU A 67 -14.95 -13.01 10.20
N PHE A 68 -14.25 -12.08 10.84
CA PHE A 68 -13.28 -12.39 11.89
C PHE A 68 -13.88 -12.05 13.25
N ASP A 69 -14.22 -13.09 14.01
CA ASP A 69 -14.66 -12.93 15.39
C ASP A 69 -13.45 -12.66 16.32
N ARG A 70 -13.75 -12.27 17.57
CA ARG A 70 -12.71 -12.02 18.57
C ARG A 70 -11.87 -13.27 18.86
N SER A 71 -12.47 -14.45 18.81
CA SER A 71 -11.82 -15.72 19.13
C SER A 71 -10.78 -16.11 18.09
N LEU A 72 -11.12 -15.96 16.80
CA LEU A 72 -10.22 -16.11 15.66
C LEU A 72 -9.07 -15.12 15.75
N PHE A 73 -9.35 -13.86 16.11
CA PHE A 73 -8.31 -12.86 16.33
C PHE A 73 -7.31 -13.28 17.40
N LEU A 74 -7.78 -13.72 18.56
CA LEU A 74 -6.88 -14.17 19.63
C LEU A 74 -6.09 -15.42 19.23
N ARG A 75 -6.71 -16.38 18.51
CA ARG A 75 -6.02 -17.55 17.98
C ARG A 75 -4.91 -17.18 17.00
N LEU A 76 -5.19 -16.26 16.07
CA LEU A 76 -4.21 -15.77 15.13
C LEU A 76 -3.05 -15.06 15.84
N MET A 77 -3.34 -14.15 16.77
CA MET A 77 -2.30 -13.44 17.52
C MET A 77 -1.44 -14.41 18.33
N ARG A 78 -2.04 -15.43 18.93
CA ARG A 78 -1.34 -16.51 19.63
C ARG A 78 -0.43 -17.29 18.68
N ARG A 79 -0.94 -17.69 17.52
CA ARG A 79 -0.17 -18.42 16.50
C ARG A 79 1.02 -17.61 15.98
N LEU A 80 0.81 -16.32 15.68
CA LEU A 80 1.91 -15.41 15.29
C LEU A 80 2.96 -15.32 16.39
N ARG A 81 2.54 -15.17 17.65
CA ARG A 81 3.44 -15.13 18.80
C ARG A 81 4.23 -16.43 18.95
N GLU A 82 3.57 -17.58 18.85
CA GLU A 82 4.21 -18.90 18.96
C GLU A 82 5.23 -19.11 17.83
N ALA A 83 4.90 -18.71 16.59
CA ALA A 83 5.82 -18.76 15.46
C ALA A 83 7.07 -17.90 15.70
N THR A 84 6.90 -16.65 16.17
CA THR A 84 8.05 -15.79 16.51
C THR A 84 8.92 -16.38 17.62
N LEU A 85 8.31 -16.93 18.68
CA LEU A 85 9.05 -17.55 19.78
C LEU A 85 9.82 -18.80 19.33
N ALA A 86 9.23 -19.60 18.43
CA ALA A 86 9.89 -20.75 17.84
C ALA A 86 11.10 -20.33 16.98
N SER A 87 10.96 -19.30 16.14
CA SER A 87 12.06 -18.75 15.35
C SER A 87 13.18 -18.17 16.23
N LEU A 88 12.83 -17.41 17.27
CA LEU A 88 13.79 -16.86 18.22
C LEU A 88 14.55 -17.97 18.98
N ARG A 89 13.84 -19.02 19.43
CA ARG A 89 14.46 -20.14 20.13
C ARG A 89 15.43 -20.89 19.22
N ASN A 90 15.01 -21.16 17.99
CA ASN A 90 15.84 -21.82 16.98
C ASN A 90 17.14 -21.03 16.71
N ALA A 91 17.04 -19.70 16.56
CA ALA A 91 18.21 -18.83 16.38
C ALA A 91 19.11 -18.83 17.63
N TYR A 92 18.52 -18.72 18.83
CA TYR A 92 19.24 -18.75 20.10
C TYR A 92 20.02 -20.05 20.33
N GLU A 93 19.44 -21.20 19.97
CA GLU A 93 20.08 -22.51 20.08
C GLU A 93 21.18 -22.71 19.01
N LYS A 94 20.98 -22.18 17.80
CA LYS A 94 21.94 -22.31 16.68
C LYS A 94 23.13 -21.38 16.75
N GLN A 95 23.00 -20.22 17.39
CA GLN A 95 24.04 -19.20 17.43
C GLN A 95 24.66 -19.09 18.83
N PRO A 96 25.86 -19.67 19.07
CA PRO A 96 26.55 -19.54 20.35
C PRO A 96 26.83 -18.09 20.76
N ALA A 97 26.98 -17.18 19.78
CA ALA A 97 27.17 -15.74 20.01
C ALA A 97 26.02 -15.11 20.82
N LEU A 98 24.78 -15.56 20.62
CA LEU A 98 23.63 -15.06 21.39
C LEU A 98 23.73 -15.40 22.88
N GLN A 99 24.45 -16.47 23.22
CA GLN A 99 24.62 -16.98 24.59
C GLN A 99 25.84 -16.36 25.30
N ARG A 100 26.82 -15.82 24.56
CA ARG A 100 28.04 -15.21 25.11
C ARG A 100 27.74 -13.95 25.90
N LYS A 101 28.36 -13.80 27.08
CA LYS A 101 28.19 -12.61 27.93
C LYS A 101 28.98 -11.39 27.47
N ASP A 102 30.05 -11.62 26.70
CA ASP A 102 30.98 -10.57 26.29
C ASP A 102 30.48 -9.78 25.08
N ASP A 103 29.55 -10.34 24.31
CA ASP A 103 28.98 -9.69 23.13
C ASP A 103 27.93 -8.66 23.53
N ALA A 104 28.05 -7.44 22.99
CA ALA A 104 27.07 -6.38 23.19
C ALA A 104 25.66 -6.87 22.76
N PHE A 105 24.67 -6.58 23.61
CA PHE A 105 23.30 -7.04 23.37
C PHE A 105 22.73 -6.48 22.06
N SER A 106 23.14 -5.26 21.69
CA SER A 106 22.81 -4.63 20.41
C SER A 106 23.28 -5.45 19.20
N SER A 107 24.49 -6.01 19.24
CA SER A 107 25.00 -6.89 18.16
C SER A 107 24.16 -8.16 18.01
N LYS A 108 23.65 -8.71 19.11
CA LYS A 108 22.75 -9.88 19.10
C LYS A 108 21.44 -9.57 18.39
N LEU A 109 20.82 -8.44 18.70
CA LEU A 109 19.59 -7.99 18.05
C LEU A 109 19.79 -7.74 16.54
N LEU A 110 20.91 -7.14 16.15
CA LEU A 110 21.25 -6.93 14.74
C LEU A 110 21.48 -8.25 14.00
N SER A 111 22.10 -9.24 14.64
CA SER A 111 22.28 -10.57 14.04
C SER A 111 20.95 -11.29 13.79
N LEU A 112 20.00 -11.20 14.72
CA LEU A 112 18.66 -11.76 14.54
C LEU A 112 17.87 -11.07 13.42
N ARG A 113 18.04 -9.76 13.25
CA ARG A 113 17.47 -9.01 12.12
C ARG A 113 18.09 -9.45 10.80
N ALA A 114 19.41 -9.61 10.74
CA ALA A 114 20.10 -10.07 9.53
C ALA A 114 19.70 -11.48 9.09
N GLU A 115 19.33 -12.35 10.03
CA GLU A 115 18.78 -13.69 9.74
C GLU A 115 17.28 -13.70 9.40
N GLY A 116 16.60 -12.54 9.47
CA GLY A 116 15.15 -12.45 9.23
C GLY A 116 14.29 -13.04 10.36
N VAL A 117 14.86 -13.24 11.55
CA VAL A 117 14.11 -13.69 12.74
C VAL A 117 13.27 -12.55 13.31
N ILE A 118 13.79 -11.32 13.19
CA ILE A 118 13.10 -10.07 13.53
C ILE A 118 12.72 -9.39 12.21
N ASP A 119 11.43 -9.12 12.05
CA ASP A 119 10.80 -8.57 10.85
C ASP A 119 10.65 -7.04 10.88
N PHE A 120 11.22 -6.37 11.88
CA PHE A 120 11.11 -4.93 12.05
C PHE A 120 12.48 -4.25 12.14
N ASP A 121 12.50 -2.98 11.75
CA ASP A 121 13.70 -2.15 11.82
C ASP A 121 14.02 -1.75 13.26
N ILE A 122 15.27 -1.98 13.65
CA ILE A 122 15.80 -1.61 14.96
C ILE A 122 16.65 -0.34 14.79
N SER A 123 16.17 0.78 15.33
CA SER A 123 16.94 2.03 15.29
C SER A 123 18.08 2.02 16.30
N GLU A 124 19.09 2.87 16.07
CA GLU A 124 20.21 3.03 16.99
C GLU A 124 19.75 3.45 18.39
N GLU A 125 18.77 4.35 18.48
CA GLU A 125 18.15 4.76 19.74
C GLU A 125 17.52 3.60 20.51
N MET A 126 16.98 2.59 19.80
CA MET A 126 16.47 1.38 20.45
C MET A 126 17.62 0.54 20.97
N LEU A 127 18.70 0.36 20.19
CA LEU A 127 19.87 -0.43 20.58
C LEU A 127 20.55 0.14 21.83
N GLN A 128 20.74 1.46 21.89
CA GLN A 128 21.37 2.15 23.02
C GLN A 128 20.65 1.88 24.36
N ARG A 129 19.35 1.56 24.35
CA ARG A 129 18.59 1.21 25.56
C ARG A 129 18.93 -0.16 26.13
N PHE A 130 19.57 -1.03 25.34
CA PHE A 130 19.94 -2.39 25.73
C PHE A 130 21.44 -2.60 25.94
N ASP A 131 22.29 -1.59 25.69
CA ASP A 131 23.74 -1.72 25.86
C ASP A 131 24.16 -2.00 27.31
N HIS A 132 23.28 -1.74 28.29
CA HIS A 132 23.49 -2.07 29.71
C HIS A 132 22.87 -3.41 30.14
N TYR A 133 22.36 -4.21 29.20
CA TYR A 133 21.66 -5.45 29.51
C TYR A 133 22.64 -6.64 29.48
N TYR A 134 22.99 -7.17 30.65
CA TYR A 134 24.00 -8.23 30.80
C TYR A 134 23.44 -9.65 30.87
N ASP A 135 22.12 -9.82 30.96
CA ASP A 135 21.51 -11.16 30.97
C ASP A 135 21.45 -11.72 29.55
N THR A 136 22.03 -12.91 29.38
CA THR A 136 22.09 -13.64 28.10
C THR A 136 21.10 -14.79 28.03
N SER A 137 20.20 -14.91 29.01
CA SER A 137 19.13 -15.90 28.99
C SER A 137 18.21 -15.74 27.78
N PHE A 138 17.53 -16.83 27.41
CA PHE A 138 16.53 -16.77 26.35
C PHE A 138 15.38 -15.80 26.72
N ASP A 139 14.99 -15.74 27.99
CA ASP A 139 13.92 -14.86 28.45
C ASP A 139 14.32 -13.37 28.36
N ALA A 140 15.57 -13.05 28.67
CA ALA A 140 16.18 -11.74 28.43
C ALA A 140 16.10 -11.33 26.95
N LEU A 141 16.44 -12.26 26.05
CA LEU A 141 16.35 -12.04 24.61
C LEU A 141 14.92 -11.75 24.17
N VAL A 142 13.96 -12.58 24.59
CA VAL A 142 12.53 -12.40 24.29
C VAL A 142 12.03 -11.05 24.81
N PHE A 143 12.39 -10.69 26.04
CA PHE A 143 12.02 -9.41 26.63
C PHE A 143 12.54 -8.23 25.80
N ALA A 144 13.81 -8.26 25.40
CA ALA A 144 14.39 -7.19 24.62
C ALA A 144 13.75 -7.08 23.23
N VAL A 145 13.53 -8.20 22.53
CA VAL A 145 12.81 -8.21 21.24
C VAL A 145 11.41 -7.62 21.38
N ASP A 146 10.67 -7.95 22.45
CA ASP A 146 9.33 -7.40 22.69
C ASP A 146 9.35 -5.89 22.99
N LYS A 147 10.38 -5.44 23.70
CA LYS A 147 10.60 -4.01 23.95
C LYS A 147 10.97 -3.28 22.67
N CYS A 148 11.86 -3.81 21.84
CA CYS A 148 12.15 -3.27 20.52
C CYS A 148 10.89 -3.20 19.65
N ARG A 149 10.06 -4.25 19.61
CA ARG A 149 8.79 -4.24 18.88
C ARG A 149 7.85 -3.14 19.37
N THR A 150 7.76 -2.94 20.69
CA THR A 150 6.92 -1.88 21.27
C THR A 150 7.40 -0.48 20.87
N LEU A 151 8.72 -0.26 20.89
CA LEU A 151 9.33 1.01 20.48
C LEU A 151 9.20 1.24 18.98
N HIS A 152 9.42 0.20 18.18
CA HIS A 152 9.19 0.20 16.75
C HIS A 152 7.74 0.56 16.43
N ALA A 153 6.75 -0.12 17.04
CA ALA A 153 5.34 0.20 16.86
C ALA A 153 4.98 1.65 17.26
N ALA A 154 5.64 2.20 18.28
CA ALA A 154 5.47 3.61 18.65
C ALA A 154 6.05 4.55 17.58
N SER A 155 7.26 4.29 17.11
CA SER A 155 7.89 5.06 16.03
C SER A 155 7.08 4.98 14.74
N TRP A 156 6.72 3.77 14.33
CA TRP A 156 5.92 3.46 13.14
C TRP A 156 4.60 4.23 13.13
N ARG A 157 3.91 4.29 14.28
CA ARG A 157 2.68 5.07 14.41
C ARG A 157 2.90 6.56 14.23
N LYS A 158 4.02 7.13 14.71
CA LYS A 158 4.37 8.55 14.48
C LYS A 158 4.62 8.85 13.01
N HIS A 159 5.05 7.85 12.24
CA HIS A 159 5.24 7.93 10.79
C HIS A 159 4.03 7.41 10.01
N ALA A 160 2.87 7.27 10.63
CA ALA A 160 1.65 6.76 9.99
C ALA A 160 1.83 5.41 9.27
N GLY A 161 2.81 4.61 9.70
CA GLY A 161 3.16 3.34 9.10
C GLY A 161 3.99 3.41 7.82
N PHE A 162 4.65 4.53 7.56
CA PHE A 162 5.73 4.62 6.58
C PHE A 162 7.07 4.28 7.25
N SER A 163 7.98 3.69 6.48
CA SER A 163 9.38 3.53 6.90
C SER A 163 10.04 4.89 7.12
N GLU A 164 11.13 4.92 7.88
CA GLU A 164 11.87 6.17 8.14
C GLU A 164 12.32 6.82 6.83
N GLU A 165 12.80 6.02 5.88
CA GLU A 165 13.24 6.49 4.58
C GLU A 165 12.09 7.12 3.78
N GLN A 166 10.93 6.47 3.75
CA GLN A 166 9.73 7.00 3.11
C GLN A 166 9.24 8.27 3.81
N ALA A 167 9.19 8.28 5.15
CA ALA A 167 8.81 9.44 5.94
C ALA A 167 9.72 10.63 5.67
N GLN A 168 11.04 10.40 5.51
CA GLN A 168 11.99 11.46 5.18
C GLN A 168 11.80 12.01 3.76
N VAL A 169 11.49 11.15 2.79
CA VAL A 169 11.14 11.60 1.42
C VAL A 169 9.85 12.42 1.44
N ILE A 170 8.84 11.97 2.18
CA ILE A 170 7.57 12.70 2.35
C ILE A 170 7.83 14.05 3.03
N ARG A 171 8.63 14.09 4.10
CA ARG A 171 9.01 15.32 4.80
C ARG A 171 9.70 16.31 3.86
N THR A 172 10.66 15.84 3.07
CA THR A 172 11.36 16.68 2.09
C THR A 172 10.38 17.27 1.08
N ALA A 173 9.48 16.46 0.52
CA ALA A 173 8.45 16.94 -0.40
C ALA A 173 7.48 17.92 0.28
N PHE A 174 7.12 17.68 1.54
CA PHE A 174 6.27 18.54 2.34
C PHE A 174 6.93 19.90 2.60
N ASP A 175 8.19 19.92 3.02
CA ASP A 175 8.96 21.14 3.33
C ASP A 175 9.15 22.01 2.09
N GLU A 176 9.44 21.40 0.93
CA GLU A 176 9.51 22.11 -0.36
C GLU A 176 8.16 22.76 -0.73
N CYS A 177 7.05 22.08 -0.41
CA CYS A 177 5.70 22.59 -0.62
C CYS A 177 5.32 23.71 0.36
N ALA A 178 5.79 23.57 1.60
CA ALA A 178 5.59 24.53 2.69
C ALA A 178 6.54 25.73 2.60
N ALA A 179 7.48 25.74 1.64
CA ALA A 179 8.40 26.85 1.43
C ALA A 179 7.64 28.18 1.28
N GLY A 180 7.80 29.08 2.26
CA GLY A 180 7.10 30.36 2.34
C GLY A 180 5.90 30.39 3.28
N SER A 181 5.55 29.28 3.94
CA SER A 181 4.50 29.20 4.95
C SER A 181 5.08 28.66 6.26
N THR A 182 4.98 29.45 7.34
CA THR A 182 5.34 28.98 8.69
C THR A 182 4.27 28.10 9.33
N ARG A 183 3.08 28.02 8.72
CA ARG A 183 1.91 27.33 9.28
C ARG A 183 1.68 25.94 8.70
N GLY A 184 2.54 25.47 7.78
CA GLY A 184 2.39 24.20 7.07
C GLY A 184 1.76 24.37 5.69
N VAL A 185 1.17 23.29 5.17
CA VAL A 185 0.66 23.18 3.79
C VAL A 185 -0.84 23.47 3.75
N ARG A 186 -1.29 24.26 2.77
CA ARG A 186 -2.71 24.54 2.52
C ARG A 186 -3.38 23.35 1.85
N LEU A 187 -4.38 22.79 2.53
CA LEU A 187 -5.00 21.53 2.13
C LEU A 187 -5.68 21.58 0.75
N GLN A 188 -6.34 22.68 0.38
CA GLN A 188 -7.08 22.73 -0.89
C GLN A 188 -6.18 23.01 -2.11
N GLU A 189 -5.16 23.85 -1.94
CA GLU A 189 -4.34 24.36 -3.04
C GLU A 189 -3.15 23.45 -3.33
N GLN A 190 -2.48 22.97 -2.29
CA GLN A 190 -1.17 22.31 -2.41
C GLN A 190 -1.25 20.78 -2.30
N LEU A 191 -2.29 20.24 -1.67
CA LEU A 191 -2.45 18.79 -1.49
C LEU A 191 -2.47 18.01 -2.81
N PRO A 192 -3.23 18.41 -3.86
CA PRO A 192 -3.28 17.63 -5.10
C PRO A 192 -1.91 17.52 -5.79
N TRP A 193 -1.11 18.59 -5.73
CA TRP A 193 0.24 18.60 -6.27
C TRP A 193 1.17 17.68 -5.49
N LEU A 194 1.11 17.75 -4.15
CA LEU A 194 1.96 16.95 -3.28
C LEU A 194 1.65 15.45 -3.41
N LEU A 195 0.37 15.10 -3.52
CA LEU A 195 -0.07 13.74 -3.81
C LEU A 195 0.40 13.24 -5.18
N ALA A 196 0.28 14.07 -6.22
CA ALA A 196 0.76 13.71 -7.55
C ALA A 196 2.28 13.47 -7.55
N ARG A 197 3.03 14.30 -6.84
CA ARG A 197 4.48 14.18 -6.68
C ARG A 197 4.90 12.89 -5.96
N LEU A 198 4.15 12.49 -4.93
CA LEU A 198 4.41 11.26 -4.17
C LEU A 198 3.86 10.00 -4.86
N GLY A 199 3.43 10.08 -6.12
CA GLY A 199 2.97 8.93 -6.90
C GLY A 199 1.50 8.54 -6.68
N ALA A 200 0.70 9.41 -6.07
CA ALA A 200 -0.71 9.20 -5.78
C ALA A 200 -1.62 10.25 -6.47
N PRO A 201 -1.57 10.40 -7.82
CA PRO A 201 -2.33 11.44 -8.50
C PRO A 201 -3.85 11.23 -8.35
N MET A 202 -4.54 12.23 -7.81
CA MET A 202 -6.01 12.23 -7.70
C MET A 202 -6.64 12.97 -8.88
N GLN A 203 -6.98 12.21 -9.92
CA GLN A 203 -7.58 12.78 -11.13
C GLN A 203 -9.05 13.15 -10.95
N ARG A 204 -9.76 12.44 -10.06
CA ARG A 204 -11.20 12.60 -9.87
C ARG A 204 -11.51 13.54 -8.72
N LYS A 205 -12.58 14.33 -8.85
CA LYS A 205 -13.05 15.22 -7.78
C LYS A 205 -13.46 14.41 -6.54
N GLU A 206 -14.14 13.30 -6.74
CA GLU A 206 -14.64 12.43 -5.69
C GLU A 206 -13.51 11.85 -4.83
N GLN A 207 -12.37 11.53 -5.45
CA GLN A 207 -11.18 11.04 -4.73
C GLN A 207 -10.58 12.14 -3.84
N ARG A 208 -10.49 13.36 -4.38
CA ARG A 208 -10.01 14.52 -3.61
C ARG A 208 -10.92 14.80 -2.43
N ASP A 209 -12.23 14.86 -2.66
CA ASP A 209 -13.22 15.10 -1.61
C ASP A 209 -13.17 14.01 -0.52
N ALA A 210 -12.98 12.74 -0.92
CA ALA A 210 -12.82 11.63 0.02
C ALA A 210 -11.58 11.77 0.91
N VAL A 211 -10.44 12.20 0.36
CA VAL A 211 -9.22 12.41 1.16
C VAL A 211 -9.33 13.65 2.04
N LEU A 212 -9.93 14.73 1.55
CA LEU A 212 -10.22 15.92 2.35
C LEU A 212 -11.11 15.56 3.55
N SER A 213 -12.09 14.68 3.36
CA SER A 213 -12.96 14.19 4.45
C SER A 213 -12.21 13.36 5.51
N CYS A 214 -11.00 12.87 5.20
CA CYS A 214 -10.18 12.11 6.15
C CYS A 214 -9.34 13.00 7.07
N THR A 215 -9.31 14.32 6.88
CA THR A 215 -8.43 15.25 7.61
C THR A 215 -8.64 15.19 9.12
N ASP A 216 -9.89 15.21 9.60
CA ASP A 216 -10.18 15.16 11.04
C ASP A 216 -9.75 13.81 11.65
N THR A 217 -9.96 12.73 10.90
CA THR A 217 -9.52 11.39 11.33
C THR A 217 -7.99 11.32 11.37
N ALA A 218 -7.31 11.87 10.37
CA ALA A 218 -5.85 11.94 10.31
C ALA A 218 -5.27 12.77 11.47
N TRP A 219 -5.90 13.90 11.81
CA TRP A 219 -5.50 14.74 12.94
C TRP A 219 -5.58 13.97 14.26
N ARG A 220 -6.69 13.26 14.51
CA ARG A 220 -6.84 12.41 15.71
C ARG A 220 -5.85 11.26 15.75
N LEU A 221 -5.58 10.61 14.61
CA LEU A 221 -4.59 9.54 14.52
C LEU A 221 -3.17 10.06 14.79
N ALA A 222 -2.84 11.25 14.29
CA ALA A 222 -1.57 11.92 14.57
C ALA A 222 -1.42 12.21 16.07
N GLY A 223 -2.47 12.70 16.74
CA GLY A 223 -2.48 12.87 18.19
C GLY A 223 -2.32 11.55 18.96
N ALA A 224 -3.04 10.51 18.53
CA ALA A 224 -2.97 9.17 19.15
C ALA A 224 -1.61 8.47 18.94
N SER A 225 -0.79 8.93 17.99
CA SER A 225 0.57 8.43 17.78
C SER A 225 1.58 8.91 18.85
N GLY A 226 1.16 9.81 19.75
CA GLY A 226 2.00 10.37 20.80
C GLY A 226 2.83 11.57 20.35
N ARG A 227 2.41 12.26 19.28
CA ARG A 227 2.96 13.56 18.89
C ARG A 227 2.41 14.68 19.80
N PRO A 228 3.23 15.68 20.15
CA PRO A 228 2.77 16.77 21.00
C PRO A 228 1.72 17.62 20.26
N PRO A 229 0.76 18.23 20.97
CA PRO A 229 -0.30 19.03 20.34
C PRO A 229 0.22 20.19 19.48
N ALA A 230 1.38 20.75 19.82
CA ALA A 230 2.02 21.82 19.05
C ALA A 230 2.38 21.40 17.62
N ASP A 231 2.72 20.12 17.41
CA ASP A 231 3.09 19.58 16.10
C ASP A 231 1.86 19.23 15.25
N LEU A 232 0.65 19.19 15.84
CA LEU A 232 -0.57 18.80 15.13
C LEU A 232 -1.20 19.97 14.36
N GLY A 233 -1.04 21.20 14.86
CA GLY A 233 -1.79 22.36 14.38
C GLY A 233 -3.25 22.37 14.86
N GLU A 234 -4.04 23.29 14.34
CA GLU A 234 -5.46 23.47 14.73
C GLU A 234 -6.35 22.37 14.10
N GLU A 235 -7.21 21.74 14.91
CA GLU A 235 -8.22 20.78 14.40
C GLU A 235 -9.19 21.50 13.45
N GLY A 236 -9.39 20.94 12.24
CA GLY A 236 -10.20 21.56 11.20
C GLY A 236 -9.59 22.82 10.55
N GLY A 237 -8.31 23.11 10.83
CA GLY A 237 -7.59 24.24 10.24
C GLY A 237 -7.41 24.13 8.71
N VAL A 238 -7.23 25.28 8.05
CA VAL A 238 -6.93 25.34 6.59
C VAL A 238 -5.52 24.85 6.27
N PHE A 239 -4.62 24.94 7.26
CA PHE A 239 -3.24 24.50 7.17
C PHE A 239 -3.07 23.17 7.90
N VAL A 240 -2.27 22.30 7.32
CA VAL A 240 -1.97 20.98 7.84
C VAL A 240 -0.48 20.88 8.14
N SER A 241 -0.15 20.39 9.33
CA SER A 241 1.21 20.08 9.78
C SER A 241 1.76 18.82 9.09
N GLU A 242 3.09 18.63 9.09
CA GLU A 242 3.73 17.43 8.53
C GLU A 242 3.16 16.15 9.15
N ALA A 243 2.98 16.16 10.48
CA ALA A 243 2.44 15.04 11.24
C ALA A 243 1.06 14.62 10.74
N VAL A 244 0.14 15.58 10.62
CA VAL A 244 -1.22 15.30 10.15
C VAL A 244 -1.20 14.91 8.67
N PHE A 245 -0.34 15.53 7.86
CA PHE A 245 -0.20 15.20 6.45
C PHE A 245 0.24 13.75 6.22
N LEU A 246 1.19 13.21 6.97
CA LEU A 246 1.56 11.79 6.93
C LEU A 246 0.34 10.89 7.16
N HIS A 247 -0.50 11.22 8.13
CA HIS A 247 -1.72 10.45 8.39
C HIS A 247 -2.81 10.63 7.31
N ILE A 248 -2.87 11.77 6.62
CA ILE A 248 -3.74 11.96 5.45
C ILE A 248 -3.29 11.05 4.30
N LEU A 249 -1.97 11.01 4.01
CA LEU A 249 -1.43 10.11 2.98
C LEU A 249 -1.75 8.66 3.29
N ARG A 250 -1.58 8.26 4.56
CA ARG A 250 -1.94 6.92 5.00
C ARG A 250 -3.42 6.65 4.82
N ALA A 251 -4.30 7.55 5.25
CA ALA A 251 -5.75 7.39 5.07
C ALA A 251 -6.15 7.29 3.58
N ALA A 252 -5.50 8.06 2.71
CA ALA A 252 -5.72 7.99 1.27
C ALA A 252 -5.31 6.64 0.68
N ALA A 253 -4.15 6.11 1.07
CA ALA A 253 -3.68 4.77 0.68
C ALA A 253 -4.67 3.69 1.17
N GLU A 254 -5.11 3.82 2.42
CA GLU A 254 -6.08 2.92 3.05
C GLU A 254 -7.45 2.91 2.35
N LEU A 255 -7.93 4.05 1.84
CA LEU A 255 -9.13 4.11 1.01
C LEU A 255 -8.96 3.32 -0.29
N GLY A 256 -7.80 3.42 -0.92
CA GLY A 256 -7.45 2.68 -2.13
C GLY A 256 -7.40 1.17 -1.89
N GLU A 257 -6.67 0.74 -0.85
CA GLU A 257 -6.58 -0.66 -0.41
C GLU A 257 -7.97 -1.23 -0.09
N ARG A 258 -8.78 -0.50 0.68
CA ARG A 258 -10.15 -0.92 1.05
C ARG A 258 -11.04 -1.10 -0.17
N ALA A 259 -11.04 -0.14 -1.10
CA ALA A 259 -11.83 -0.23 -2.31
C ALA A 259 -11.40 -1.43 -3.20
N GLN A 260 -10.12 -1.76 -3.22
CA GLN A 260 -9.61 -2.92 -3.94
C GLN A 260 -10.04 -4.24 -3.28
N VAL A 261 -9.91 -4.35 -1.96
CA VAL A 261 -10.36 -5.52 -1.19
C VAL A 261 -11.85 -5.75 -1.38
N GLU A 262 -12.67 -4.69 -1.30
CA GLU A 262 -14.12 -4.79 -1.52
C GLU A 262 -14.46 -5.27 -2.94
N ARG A 263 -13.81 -4.71 -3.97
CA ARG A 263 -14.00 -5.17 -5.36
C ARG A 263 -13.65 -6.64 -5.53
N GLU A 264 -12.59 -7.09 -4.87
CA GLU A 264 -12.16 -8.49 -4.90
C GLU A 264 -13.19 -9.40 -4.25
N PHE A 265 -13.70 -9.05 -3.06
CA PHE A 265 -14.78 -9.80 -2.41
C PHE A 265 -16.04 -9.89 -3.29
N VAL A 266 -16.42 -8.78 -3.93
CA VAL A 266 -17.54 -8.76 -4.88
C VAL A 266 -17.27 -9.68 -6.07
N ALA A 267 -16.05 -9.70 -6.62
CA ALA A 267 -15.67 -10.59 -7.72
C ALA A 267 -15.69 -12.07 -7.29
N ILE A 268 -15.15 -12.41 -6.12
CA ILE A 268 -15.19 -13.77 -5.56
C ILE A 268 -16.64 -14.25 -5.41
N ARG A 269 -17.52 -13.42 -4.82
CA ARG A 269 -18.94 -13.74 -4.66
C ARG A 269 -19.66 -13.93 -6.00
N LYS A 270 -19.39 -13.06 -6.98
CA LYS A 270 -20.01 -13.13 -8.32
C LYS A 270 -19.55 -14.36 -9.11
N THR A 271 -18.28 -14.74 -8.98
CA THR A 271 -17.70 -15.86 -9.73
C THR A 271 -17.98 -17.21 -9.08
N ALA A 272 -18.43 -17.25 -7.83
CA ALA A 272 -18.73 -18.47 -7.08
C ALA A 272 -17.59 -19.50 -7.08
N PHE A 273 -16.35 -19.04 -7.28
CA PHE A 273 -15.16 -19.88 -7.12
C PHE A 273 -14.95 -20.23 -5.66
N SER A 274 -14.49 -21.44 -5.40
CA SER A 274 -14.08 -21.87 -4.09
C SER A 274 -12.85 -21.07 -3.60
N PRO A 275 -12.63 -20.96 -2.27
CA PRO A 275 -11.44 -20.30 -1.73
C PRO A 275 -10.10 -20.96 -2.15
N ALA A 276 -10.13 -22.24 -2.57
CA ALA A 276 -8.97 -22.91 -3.13
C ALA A 276 -8.68 -22.40 -4.55
N GLU A 277 -9.68 -22.42 -5.43
CA GLU A 277 -9.55 -21.91 -6.81
C GLU A 277 -9.14 -20.44 -6.85
N VAL A 278 -9.71 -19.58 -5.98
CA VAL A 278 -9.33 -18.17 -5.90
C VAL A 278 -7.85 -18.01 -5.51
N ALA A 279 -7.31 -18.88 -4.66
CA ALA A 279 -5.90 -18.86 -4.29
C ALA A 279 -5.02 -19.26 -5.48
N ASP A 280 -5.35 -20.37 -6.15
CA ASP A 280 -4.63 -20.85 -7.34
C ASP A 280 -4.64 -19.79 -8.47
N PHE A 281 -5.81 -19.17 -8.71
CA PHE A 281 -5.93 -18.07 -9.67
C PHE A 281 -5.09 -16.86 -9.26
N ARG A 282 -4.93 -16.57 -7.97
CA ARG A 282 -4.07 -15.48 -7.52
C ARG A 282 -2.61 -15.77 -7.81
N GLU A 283 -2.15 -17.00 -7.58
CA GLU A 283 -0.77 -17.39 -7.89
C GLU A 283 -0.49 -17.22 -9.39
N VAL A 284 -1.38 -17.74 -10.25
CA VAL A 284 -1.29 -17.56 -11.72
C VAL A 284 -1.33 -16.07 -12.10
N PHE A 285 -2.18 -15.27 -11.45
CA PHE A 285 -2.24 -13.85 -11.70
C PHE A 285 -0.93 -13.15 -11.36
N LEU A 286 -0.36 -13.42 -10.18
CA LEU A 286 0.87 -12.79 -9.72
C LEU A 286 2.07 -13.18 -10.59
N GLU A 287 2.15 -14.45 -11.00
CA GLU A 287 3.21 -14.95 -11.90
C GLU A 287 3.24 -14.19 -13.24
N HIS A 288 2.08 -13.82 -13.77
CA HIS A 288 1.95 -13.17 -15.07
C HIS A 288 1.76 -11.65 -15.02
N ALA A 289 1.35 -11.08 -13.88
CA ALA A 289 1.20 -9.63 -13.71
C ALA A 289 2.55 -8.91 -13.63
N ASP A 290 3.58 -9.56 -13.08
CA ASP A 290 4.92 -8.95 -12.95
C ASP A 290 5.72 -9.03 -14.28
N ALA A 291 5.25 -9.80 -15.27
CA ALA A 291 5.96 -10.05 -16.53
C ALA A 291 5.87 -8.92 -17.58
N THR A 292 5.32 -7.76 -17.21
CA THR A 292 5.06 -6.63 -18.13
C THR A 292 6.27 -5.76 -18.47
N GLU A 293 7.41 -5.91 -17.79
CA GLU A 293 8.61 -5.11 -18.11
C GLU A 293 9.52 -5.72 -19.18
N ALA A 294 9.26 -6.97 -19.62
CA ALA A 294 10.00 -7.52 -20.73
C ALA A 294 9.48 -6.90 -22.05
N PRO A 295 10.29 -6.14 -22.81
CA PRO A 295 9.87 -5.64 -24.12
C PRO A 295 9.41 -6.82 -24.97
N PRO A 296 8.29 -6.70 -25.71
CA PRO A 296 7.75 -7.82 -26.46
C PRO A 296 8.83 -8.33 -27.42
N PRO A 297 9.09 -9.65 -27.48
CA PRO A 297 9.89 -10.20 -28.56
C PRO A 297 9.19 -9.79 -29.85
N ASN A 298 9.91 -9.05 -30.70
CA ASN A 298 9.45 -8.26 -31.85
C ASN A 298 8.70 -9.05 -32.97
N GLU A 299 8.21 -10.26 -32.72
CA GLU A 299 7.74 -11.17 -33.78
C GLU A 299 6.21 -11.32 -33.87
N PHE A 300 5.44 -11.04 -32.81
CA PHE A 300 4.01 -11.40 -32.81
C PHE A 300 3.03 -10.33 -33.35
N SER A 301 3.37 -9.04 -33.28
CA SER A 301 2.49 -7.95 -33.78
C SER A 301 2.38 -7.86 -35.31
N ARG A 302 3.11 -8.68 -36.08
CA ARG A 302 3.02 -8.67 -37.56
C ARG A 302 1.99 -9.61 -38.17
N ARG A 303 1.37 -10.53 -37.41
CA ARG A 303 0.52 -11.57 -38.00
C ARG A 303 -1.00 -11.32 -37.96
N HIS A 304 -1.48 -10.31 -37.25
CA HIS A 304 -2.94 -10.08 -37.11
C HIS A 304 -3.52 -8.85 -37.81
N THR A 305 -2.73 -8.07 -38.56
CA THR A 305 -3.20 -6.85 -39.25
C THR A 305 -3.29 -6.95 -40.78
N VAL A 306 -3.02 -8.09 -41.41
CA VAL A 306 -2.87 -8.17 -42.89
C VAL A 306 -4.14 -8.56 -43.67
N VAL A 307 -5.31 -8.75 -43.04
CA VAL A 307 -6.53 -9.18 -43.78
C VAL A 307 -7.55 -8.06 -44.05
N ALA A 308 -7.37 -6.85 -43.51
CA ALA A 308 -8.36 -5.79 -43.64
C ALA A 308 -7.83 -4.51 -44.30
N GLN A 309 -7.13 -4.59 -45.43
CA GLN A 309 -6.82 -3.38 -46.23
C GLN A 309 -6.43 -3.71 -47.68
N ARG A 310 -7.38 -4.22 -48.47
CA ARG A 310 -7.30 -4.15 -49.94
C ARG A 310 -8.69 -3.89 -50.52
N ARG A 311 -8.98 -2.59 -50.72
CA ARG A 311 -10.06 -1.92 -51.49
C ARG A 311 -10.36 -0.63 -50.71
N GLY A 312 -10.28 0.57 -51.21
CA GLY A 312 -9.82 1.17 -52.46
C GLY A 312 -9.95 2.70 -52.28
N SER A 313 -9.84 3.43 -53.39
CA SER A 313 -10.23 4.83 -53.57
C SER A 313 -9.14 5.90 -53.44
N VAL A 314 -8.82 6.37 -54.64
CA VAL A 314 -8.26 7.66 -55.03
C VAL A 314 -9.29 8.77 -54.71
N VAL A 315 -8.79 10.02 -54.58
CA VAL A 315 -9.40 11.32 -54.94
C VAL A 315 -9.39 12.38 -53.81
N SER A 316 -8.66 13.46 -54.13
CA SER A 316 -8.80 14.89 -53.81
C SER A 316 -8.62 15.49 -52.41
N SER A 317 -7.65 16.41 -52.43
CA SER A 317 -7.52 17.67 -51.71
C SER A 317 -8.78 18.55 -51.67
N ALA A 318 -9.05 19.19 -50.53
CA ALA A 318 -9.29 20.64 -50.38
C ALA A 318 -9.60 21.01 -48.92
N GLY A 319 -8.88 22.02 -48.41
CA GLY A 319 -9.31 23.10 -47.49
C GLY A 319 -10.15 22.82 -46.24
N LEU A 320 -9.66 23.26 -45.07
CA LEU A 320 -10.19 24.45 -44.38
C LEU A 320 -9.53 24.66 -43.01
N ALA A 321 -9.19 25.92 -42.75
CA ALA A 321 -8.75 26.46 -41.48
C ALA A 321 -9.91 26.59 -40.48
N ALA A 322 -9.64 26.39 -39.19
CA ALA A 322 -10.29 27.16 -38.11
C ALA A 322 -9.60 26.92 -36.76
N GLY A 323 -9.46 28.00 -36.00
CA GLY A 323 -8.63 28.11 -34.80
C GLY A 323 -9.02 27.23 -33.60
N ARG A 324 -8.01 26.96 -32.76
CA ARG A 324 -8.22 26.56 -31.37
C ARG A 324 -7.45 27.49 -30.44
N ARG A 325 -8.20 28.01 -29.46
CA ARG A 325 -7.76 28.89 -28.38
C ARG A 325 -6.80 28.15 -27.45
N SER A 326 -5.65 28.77 -27.22
CA SER A 326 -4.65 28.41 -26.22
C SER A 326 -5.15 28.79 -24.82
N LEU A 327 -5.01 27.87 -23.86
CA LEU A 327 -5.28 28.07 -22.44
C LEU A 327 -3.98 28.44 -21.72
N PHE A 328 -4.00 29.62 -21.11
CA PHE A 328 -3.42 30.03 -19.83
C PHE A 328 -2.18 29.27 -19.32
N ILE A 329 -1.02 29.94 -19.41
CA ILE A 329 0.20 29.68 -18.63
C ILE A 329 0.36 30.87 -17.66
N PRO A 330 0.52 30.69 -16.34
CA PRO A 330 0.81 31.79 -15.43
C PRO A 330 2.25 32.30 -15.56
N PRO A 331 2.52 33.59 -15.27
CA PRO A 331 3.77 34.24 -15.60
C PRO A 331 4.91 33.85 -14.64
N ALA A 332 6.05 33.47 -15.23
CA ALA A 332 7.33 33.39 -14.53
C ALA A 332 7.85 34.80 -14.22
N ALA A 333 8.29 35.01 -12.98
CA ALA A 333 8.92 36.24 -12.53
C ALA A 333 10.24 36.47 -13.30
N VAL A 334 10.38 37.69 -13.83
CA VAL A 334 11.57 38.22 -14.48
C VAL A 334 12.67 38.37 -13.42
N LEU A 335 13.77 37.65 -13.58
CA LEU A 335 15.03 37.92 -12.89
C LEU A 335 16.09 38.29 -13.92
N ASP A 336 16.82 39.33 -13.54
CA ASP A 336 17.74 40.13 -14.33
C ASP A 336 18.95 39.33 -14.82
N SER A 337 19.36 39.67 -16.04
CA SER A 337 20.46 39.07 -16.80
C SER A 337 21.84 39.42 -16.24
N ALA A 338 22.63 38.40 -15.92
CA ALA A 338 24.08 38.51 -15.83
C ALA A 338 24.73 37.40 -16.68
N ASP A 339 25.59 37.84 -17.60
CA ASP A 339 26.45 37.05 -18.47
C ASP A 339 27.25 35.99 -17.70
N VAL A 340 27.08 34.71 -18.06
CA VAL A 340 28.06 33.65 -17.75
C VAL A 340 28.13 32.67 -18.92
N SER A 341 29.27 32.71 -19.62
CA SER A 341 29.71 31.67 -20.54
C SER A 341 30.16 30.43 -19.75
N GLY A 342 29.37 29.35 -19.82
CA GLY A 342 29.72 28.06 -19.24
C GLY A 342 28.74 26.97 -19.67
N THR A 343 28.95 26.37 -20.84
CA THR A 343 27.99 25.46 -21.49
C THR A 343 28.19 23.97 -21.18
N ASP A 344 29.14 23.56 -20.35
CA ASP A 344 29.50 22.14 -20.17
C ASP A 344 29.04 21.50 -18.84
N SER A 345 28.01 22.04 -18.16
CA SER A 345 27.54 21.48 -16.87
C SER A 345 26.03 21.22 -16.75
N LEU A 346 25.28 21.34 -17.85
CA LEU A 346 23.81 21.21 -17.82
C LEU A 346 23.29 19.76 -17.91
N GLU A 347 24.07 18.80 -18.42
CA GLU A 347 23.59 17.41 -18.60
C GLU A 347 23.58 16.59 -17.28
N SER A 348 24.39 16.95 -16.29
CA SER A 348 24.43 16.25 -15.00
C SER A 348 23.19 16.49 -14.13
N GLY A 349 22.46 17.60 -14.32
CA GLY A 349 21.34 17.97 -13.46
C GLY A 349 20.05 17.19 -13.75
N THR A 350 19.84 16.80 -15.01
CA THR A 350 18.57 16.19 -15.45
C THR A 350 18.43 14.75 -14.98
N ALA A 351 19.52 13.96 -14.99
CA ALA A 351 19.51 12.57 -14.52
C ALA A 351 19.28 12.46 -13.01
N ALA A 352 19.92 13.32 -12.21
CA ALA A 352 19.74 13.34 -10.75
C ALA A 352 18.32 13.78 -10.36
N ALA A 353 17.75 14.77 -11.07
CA ALA A 353 16.38 15.21 -10.87
C ALA A 353 15.36 14.11 -11.22
N ALA A 354 15.58 13.37 -12.32
CA ALA A 354 14.73 12.25 -12.71
C ALA A 354 14.78 11.11 -11.68
N ALA A 355 15.97 10.73 -11.20
CA ALA A 355 16.14 9.71 -10.17
C ALA A 355 15.48 10.12 -8.83
N LYS A 356 15.59 11.41 -8.44
CA LYS A 356 14.89 11.95 -7.26
C LYS A 356 13.37 11.86 -7.43
N ALA A 357 12.83 12.29 -8.56
CA ALA A 357 11.41 12.24 -8.85
C ALA A 357 10.88 10.80 -8.88
N GLU A 358 11.65 9.87 -9.44
CA GLU A 358 11.31 8.44 -9.43
C GLU A 358 11.29 7.87 -8.00
N ARG A 359 12.29 8.21 -7.18
CA ARG A 359 12.34 7.80 -5.77
C ARG A 359 11.16 8.36 -4.97
N GLU A 360 10.78 9.61 -5.21
CA GLU A 360 9.61 10.24 -4.57
C GLU A 360 8.30 9.58 -4.99
N ALA A 361 8.12 9.32 -6.29
CA ALA A 361 6.94 8.63 -6.80
C ALA A 361 6.86 7.17 -6.29
N ALA A 362 8.01 6.53 -6.07
CA ALA A 362 8.08 5.17 -5.54
C ALA A 362 7.60 5.04 -4.08
N VAL A 363 7.49 6.15 -3.33
CA VAL A 363 7.10 6.08 -1.90
C VAL A 363 5.68 5.55 -1.72
N LEU A 364 4.71 6.14 -2.43
CA LEU A 364 3.31 5.71 -2.31
C LEU A 364 2.89 4.73 -3.40
N ARG A 365 3.69 4.57 -4.46
CA ARG A 365 3.42 3.60 -5.54
C ARG A 365 2.94 2.26 -5.03
N PRO A 366 3.63 1.54 -4.12
CA PRO A 366 3.19 0.21 -3.69
C PRO A 366 1.78 0.18 -3.07
N SER A 367 1.35 1.30 -2.47
CA SER A 367 0.03 1.42 -1.86
C SER A 367 -1.08 1.80 -2.85
N PHE A 368 -0.73 2.42 -3.98
CA PHE A 368 -1.69 2.87 -5.01
C PHE A 368 -1.62 2.07 -6.32
N GLU A 369 -0.49 1.45 -6.61
CA GLU A 369 -0.25 0.60 -7.76
C GLU A 369 -0.92 -0.74 -7.52
N ARG A 370 -1.98 -0.94 -8.29
CA ARG A 370 -2.56 -2.26 -8.42
C ARG A 370 -1.62 -3.05 -9.32
N LYS A 371 -1.19 -4.23 -8.86
CA LYS A 371 -0.66 -5.24 -9.78
C LYS A 371 -1.68 -5.42 -10.90
N ARG A 372 -1.22 -5.27 -12.13
CA ARG A 372 -2.05 -5.33 -13.33
C ARG A 372 -1.45 -6.32 -14.30
N MET A 373 -2.30 -7.17 -14.86
CA MET A 373 -1.95 -8.03 -15.96
C MET A 373 -2.29 -7.33 -17.28
N SER A 374 -1.34 -7.25 -18.22
CA SER A 374 -1.66 -6.74 -19.57
C SER A 374 -2.51 -7.73 -20.36
N LYS A 375 -3.16 -7.24 -21.42
CA LYS A 375 -3.94 -8.10 -22.33
C LYS A 375 -3.07 -9.20 -22.94
N GLU A 376 -1.84 -8.86 -23.33
CA GLU A 376 -0.87 -9.77 -23.92
C GLU A 376 -0.38 -10.81 -22.91
N ALA A 377 -0.15 -10.42 -21.65
CA ALA A 377 0.18 -11.36 -20.58
C ALA A 377 -0.95 -12.37 -20.34
N PHE A 378 -2.20 -11.90 -20.31
CA PHE A 378 -3.37 -12.77 -20.18
C PHE A 378 -3.49 -13.78 -21.33
N TRP A 379 -3.34 -13.35 -22.59
CA TRP A 379 -3.39 -14.27 -23.73
C TRP A 379 -2.23 -15.26 -23.77
N ARG A 380 -1.02 -14.83 -23.37
CA ARG A 380 0.12 -15.72 -23.20
C ARG A 380 -0.19 -16.79 -22.16
N MET A 381 -0.75 -16.41 -21.01
CA MET A 381 -1.17 -17.33 -19.95
C MET A 381 -2.18 -18.36 -20.47
N LEU A 382 -3.24 -17.93 -21.16
CA LEU A 382 -4.25 -18.86 -21.72
C LEU A 382 -3.65 -19.84 -22.75
N THR A 383 -2.65 -19.39 -23.50
CA THR A 383 -1.95 -20.23 -24.47
C THR A 383 -1.08 -21.27 -23.77
N LEU A 384 -0.35 -20.88 -22.72
CA LEU A 384 0.51 -21.77 -21.94
C LEU A 384 -0.29 -22.82 -21.17
N THR A 385 -1.43 -22.44 -20.61
CA THR A 385 -2.33 -23.32 -19.85
C THR A 385 -3.19 -24.22 -20.74
N LYS A 386 -3.09 -24.09 -22.08
CA LYS A 386 -3.92 -24.80 -23.07
C LYS A 386 -5.43 -24.60 -22.85
N LEU A 387 -5.83 -23.50 -22.21
CA LEU A 387 -7.23 -23.09 -22.03
C LEU A 387 -7.77 -22.34 -23.25
N LYS A 388 -7.00 -22.32 -24.34
CA LYS A 388 -7.38 -21.67 -25.59
C LYS A 388 -8.43 -22.50 -26.31
N GLY A 389 -9.66 -22.01 -26.28
CA GLY A 389 -10.77 -22.54 -27.06
C GLY A 389 -10.57 -22.41 -28.57
N ASN A 390 -11.58 -22.83 -29.34
CA ASN A 390 -11.61 -22.64 -30.79
C ASN A 390 -11.63 -21.14 -31.16
N ALA A 391 -11.50 -20.83 -32.46
CA ALA A 391 -11.40 -19.44 -32.93
C ALA A 391 -12.65 -18.61 -32.55
N GLU A 392 -13.83 -19.21 -32.54
CA GLU A 392 -15.08 -18.55 -32.16
C GLU A 392 -15.12 -18.23 -30.66
N GLN A 393 -14.68 -19.15 -29.80
CA GLN A 393 -14.56 -18.96 -28.36
C GLN A 393 -13.53 -17.87 -28.03
N CYS A 394 -12.39 -17.84 -28.75
CA CYS A 394 -11.40 -16.78 -28.59
C CYS A 394 -11.99 -15.40 -28.95
N LEU A 395 -12.77 -15.31 -30.02
CA LEU A 395 -13.40 -14.07 -30.46
C LEU A 395 -14.53 -13.63 -29.51
N ALA A 396 -15.28 -14.59 -28.96
CA ALA A 396 -16.27 -14.32 -27.92
C ALA A 396 -15.61 -13.80 -26.63
N LEU A 397 -14.53 -14.45 -26.17
CA LEU A 397 -13.77 -14.01 -25.01
C LEU A 397 -13.16 -12.62 -25.23
N GLU A 398 -12.63 -12.33 -26.42
CA GLU A 398 -12.11 -11.00 -26.74
C GLU A 398 -13.20 -9.92 -26.65
N LYS A 399 -14.41 -10.18 -27.14
CA LYS A 399 -15.54 -9.26 -26.98
C LYS A 399 -15.88 -9.05 -25.50
N GLN A 400 -15.82 -10.09 -24.67
CA GLN A 400 -16.08 -9.97 -23.24
C GLN A 400 -14.98 -9.21 -22.49
N ILE A 401 -13.71 -9.40 -22.87
CA ILE A 401 -12.59 -8.59 -22.36
C ILE A 401 -12.84 -7.11 -22.66
N VAL A 402 -13.19 -6.77 -23.91
CA VAL A 402 -13.49 -5.38 -24.29
C VAL A 402 -14.74 -4.85 -23.56
N ALA A 403 -15.76 -5.68 -23.35
CA ALA A 403 -16.97 -5.28 -22.64
C ALA A 403 -16.72 -5.04 -21.13
N LEU A 404 -15.91 -5.88 -20.48
CA LEU A 404 -15.60 -5.77 -19.06
C LEU A 404 -14.61 -4.63 -18.77
N LEU A 405 -13.65 -4.41 -19.66
CA LEU A 405 -12.49 -3.56 -19.40
C LEU A 405 -12.46 -2.24 -20.19
N GLY A 406 -13.31 -2.13 -21.22
CA GLY A 406 -13.33 -1.02 -22.16
C GLY A 406 -12.26 -1.12 -23.25
N GLU A 407 -12.36 -0.24 -24.26
CA GLU A 407 -11.44 -0.22 -25.41
C GLU A 407 -10.04 0.32 -25.05
N ASN A 408 -9.95 1.25 -24.09
CA ASN A 408 -8.70 1.87 -23.63
C ASN A 408 -8.14 1.15 -22.39
N PHE A 409 -8.12 -0.16 -22.45
CA PHE A 409 -7.71 -0.99 -21.34
C PHE A 409 -6.20 -0.90 -21.08
N LEU A 410 -5.84 -0.33 -19.92
CA LEU A 410 -4.45 -0.15 -19.48
C LEU A 410 -3.88 -1.34 -18.68
N GLY A 411 -4.69 -2.36 -18.36
CA GLY A 411 -4.29 -3.50 -17.53
C GLY A 411 -5.37 -3.91 -16.53
N MET A 412 -5.41 -5.19 -16.19
CA MET A 412 -6.49 -5.87 -15.46
C MET A 412 -6.01 -6.15 -14.05
N ASP A 413 -6.79 -5.71 -13.06
CA ASP A 413 -6.54 -6.09 -11.68
C ASP A 413 -7.14 -7.48 -11.38
N PHE A 414 -6.76 -8.04 -10.24
CA PHE A 414 -7.17 -9.40 -9.87
C PHE A 414 -8.71 -9.63 -9.84
N PRO A 415 -9.55 -8.70 -9.32
CA PRO A 415 -11.00 -8.83 -9.44
C PRO A 415 -11.50 -8.99 -10.88
N ASP A 416 -10.96 -8.20 -11.81
CA ASP A 416 -11.31 -8.27 -13.22
C ASP A 416 -10.85 -9.59 -13.85
N PHE A 417 -9.67 -10.07 -13.44
CA PHE A 417 -9.13 -11.38 -13.82
C PHE A 417 -10.03 -12.54 -13.40
N LEU A 418 -10.52 -12.54 -12.15
CA LEU A 418 -11.47 -13.56 -11.68
C LEU A 418 -12.74 -13.58 -12.53
N GLY A 419 -13.29 -12.40 -12.86
CA GLY A 419 -14.45 -12.28 -13.74
C GLY A 419 -14.23 -12.95 -15.10
N LEU A 420 -13.04 -12.78 -15.68
CA LEU A 420 -12.68 -13.41 -16.95
C LEU A 420 -12.39 -14.90 -16.83
N MET A 421 -11.75 -15.35 -15.75
CA MET A 421 -11.52 -16.78 -15.53
C MET A 421 -12.85 -17.53 -15.40
N ARG A 422 -13.88 -16.91 -14.81
CA ARG A 422 -15.23 -17.49 -14.76
C ARG A 422 -15.79 -17.74 -16.16
N VAL A 423 -15.69 -16.76 -17.04
CA VAL A 423 -16.10 -16.88 -18.44
C VAL A 423 -15.34 -17.99 -19.15
N VAL A 424 -14.01 -18.04 -18.97
CA VAL A 424 -13.14 -19.06 -19.58
C VAL A 424 -13.52 -20.46 -19.13
N VAL A 425 -13.79 -20.66 -17.84
CA VAL A 425 -14.22 -21.95 -17.28
C VAL A 425 -15.59 -22.34 -17.84
N GLU A 426 -16.57 -21.44 -17.83
CA GLU A 426 -17.90 -21.72 -18.38
C GLU A 426 -17.87 -22.08 -19.87
N HIS A 427 -17.03 -21.43 -20.67
CA HIS A 427 -16.92 -21.73 -22.10
C HIS A 427 -16.21 -23.05 -22.40
N ASN A 428 -15.23 -23.45 -21.58
CA ASN A 428 -14.46 -24.67 -21.81
C ASN A 428 -15.12 -25.92 -21.19
N TYR A 429 -15.89 -25.75 -20.12
CA TYR A 429 -16.42 -26.88 -19.34
C TYR A 429 -17.95 -26.87 -19.17
N GLY A 430 -18.66 -25.81 -19.56
CA GLY A 430 -20.11 -25.68 -19.40
C GLY A 430 -20.96 -26.30 -20.52
N GLY A 431 -20.42 -27.28 -21.24
CA GLY A 431 -21.09 -27.98 -22.35
C GLY A 431 -21.89 -29.20 -21.93
#